data_AF-A0A2A7S7G4-F1
#
_entry.id   AF-A0A2A7S7G4-F1
#
_cell.length_a   1.000
_cell.length_b   1.000
_cell.length_c   1.000
_cell.angle_alpha   90.00
_cell.angle_beta   90.00
_cell.angle_gamma   90.00
#
_symmetry.space_group_name_H-M   'P 1'
#
loop_
_entity.id
_entity.type
_entity.pdbx_description
1 polymer ?
#
loop_
_entity_poly.entity_id
_entity_poly.type
_entity_poly.pdbx_seq_one_letter_code
_entity_poly.pdbx_strand_id
1 'polypeptide(L)'
;METRPRITINAVACRLLTVLMSFLLLAACSERSMNLDVAIYNYWPRAIYDVALNSQYAGGAYMAYHPGGAGGSVVCCIKVKSGPIRIEYSLGGSEGMPRLGERIHATAVLTELPGNAKVLTVHVYPDGTAFAEASREYVDERPESKGKRQ
;
A
#
# COMPACT_ATOMS: atom_id res chain seq x y z
N MET A 1 -60.86 -14.48 23.16
CA MET A 1 -60.92 -13.54 22.02
C MET A 1 -59.73 -12.60 22.19
N GLU A 2 -58.62 -12.91 21.52
CA GLU A 2 -57.35 -12.18 21.64
C GLU A 2 -57.38 -10.91 20.79
N THR A 3 -57.20 -9.76 21.42
CA THR A 3 -57.09 -8.45 20.75
C THR A 3 -55.67 -8.27 20.22
N ARG A 4 -55.49 -8.36 18.90
CA ARG A 4 -54.25 -7.96 18.23
C ARG A 4 -54.05 -6.44 18.34
N PRO A 5 -52.85 -5.96 18.73
CA PRO A 5 -52.58 -4.53 18.75
C PRO A 5 -52.40 -4.02 17.31
N ARG A 6 -53.13 -2.97 16.93
CA ARG A 6 -52.88 -2.19 15.72
C ARG A 6 -51.69 -1.28 15.98
N ILE A 7 -50.59 -1.53 15.28
CA ILE A 7 -49.43 -0.64 15.26
C ILE A 7 -49.76 0.52 14.30
N THR A 8 -50.02 1.71 14.85
CA THR A 8 -50.20 2.92 14.06
C THR A 8 -48.83 3.50 13.72
N ILE A 9 -48.34 3.22 12.51
CA ILE A 9 -47.06 3.75 12.02
C ILE A 9 -47.27 5.22 11.63
N ASN A 10 -46.64 6.12 12.36
CA ASN A 10 -46.73 7.56 12.13
C ASN A 10 -45.98 7.92 10.83
N ALA A 11 -46.63 8.61 9.88
CA ALA A 11 -46.05 8.86 8.55
C ALA A 11 -44.72 9.65 8.60
N VAL A 12 -44.53 10.47 9.63
CA VAL A 12 -43.28 11.20 9.91
C VAL A 12 -42.16 10.24 10.31
N ALA A 13 -42.45 9.22 11.12
CA ALA A 13 -41.47 8.20 11.51
C ALA A 13 -41.03 7.38 10.29
N CYS A 14 -41.96 7.09 9.37
CA CYS A 14 -41.65 6.38 8.12
C CYS A 14 -40.72 7.20 7.20
N ARG A 15 -40.97 8.52 7.07
CA ARG A 15 -40.11 9.43 6.28
C ARG A 15 -38.72 9.60 6.88
N LEU A 16 -38.60 9.67 8.21
CA LEU A 16 -37.31 9.74 8.90
C LEU A 16 -36.47 8.46 8.68
N LEU A 17 -37.12 7.30 8.74
CA LEU A 17 -36.50 6.00 8.51
C LEU A 17 -35.96 5.86 7.08
N THR A 18 -36.70 6.34 6.08
CA THR A 18 -36.22 6.33 4.69
C THR A 18 -35.02 7.25 4.46
N VAL A 19 -34.99 8.43 5.07
CA VAL A 19 -33.83 9.34 4.97
C VAL A 19 -32.61 8.74 5.66
N LEU A 20 -32.78 8.16 6.85
CA LEU A 20 -31.71 7.51 7.60
C LEU A 20 -31.11 6.31 6.84
N MET A 21 -31.95 5.50 6.19
CA MET A 21 -31.51 4.40 5.32
C MET A 21 -30.75 4.88 4.09
N SER A 22 -31.19 5.98 3.47
CA SER A 22 -30.47 6.58 2.33
C SER A 22 -29.09 7.12 2.72
N PHE A 23 -28.94 7.68 3.93
CA PHE A 23 -27.63 8.11 4.45
C PHE A 23 -26.68 6.94 4.76
N LEU A 24 -27.21 5.78 5.15
CA LEU A 24 -26.40 4.58 5.39
C LEU A 24 -25.83 3.97 4.09
N LEU A 25 -26.50 4.16 2.95
CA LEU A 25 -26.04 3.66 1.65
C LEU A 25 -24.83 4.44 1.08
N LEU A 26 -24.67 5.73 1.45
CA LEU A 26 -23.54 6.57 1.00
C LEU A 26 -22.21 6.23 1.69
N ALA A 27 -22.26 5.54 2.85
CA ALA A 27 -21.07 5.16 3.60
C ALA A 27 -20.43 3.84 3.13
N ALA A 28 -21.04 3.13 2.16
CA ALA A 28 -20.60 1.80 1.73
C ALA A 28 -19.58 1.82 0.57
N CYS A 29 -18.74 2.86 0.46
CA CYS A 29 -17.51 2.77 -0.33
C CYS A 29 -16.55 1.81 0.38
N SER A 30 -16.73 0.51 0.16
CA SER A 30 -15.84 -0.53 0.66
C SER A 30 -14.47 -0.36 0.01
N GLU A 31 -13.45 -0.03 0.80
CA GLU A 31 -12.07 0.08 0.36
C GLU A 31 -11.57 -1.32 -0.06
N ARG A 32 -11.44 -1.54 -1.38
CA ARG A 32 -11.04 -2.84 -1.96
C ARG A 32 -9.59 -3.16 -1.57
N SER A 33 -9.35 -4.37 -1.10
CA SER A 33 -8.00 -4.91 -0.92
C SER A 33 -7.69 -6.03 -1.91
N MET A 34 -6.42 -6.16 -2.29
CA MET A 34 -5.91 -7.17 -3.23
C MET A 34 -4.60 -7.76 -2.71
N ASN A 35 -4.33 -9.02 -3.05
CA ASN A 35 -3.04 -9.64 -2.78
C ASN A 35 -2.18 -9.47 -4.03
N LEU A 36 -1.08 -8.72 -3.92
CA LEU A 36 -0.16 -8.45 -5.03
C LEU A 36 1.22 -9.03 -4.75
N ASP A 37 1.94 -9.37 -5.81
CA ASP A 37 3.36 -9.62 -5.76
C ASP A 37 4.11 -8.30 -5.57
N VAL A 38 5.16 -8.29 -4.76
CA VAL A 38 5.91 -7.08 -4.42
C VAL A 38 7.26 -7.09 -5.09
N ALA A 39 7.52 -6.04 -5.87
CA ALA A 39 8.82 -5.75 -6.43
C ALA A 39 9.37 -4.47 -5.80
N ILE A 40 10.48 -4.57 -5.07
CA ILE A 40 11.14 -3.41 -4.44
C ILE A 40 12.27 -2.94 -5.33
N TYR A 41 12.28 -1.67 -5.71
CA TYR A 41 13.34 -1.02 -6.48
C TYR A 41 14.15 -0.17 -5.50
N ASN A 42 15.28 -0.70 -5.07
CA ASN A 42 16.11 -0.09 -4.05
C ASN A 42 17.13 0.89 -4.65
N TYR A 43 16.92 2.18 -4.46
CA TYR A 43 17.84 3.23 -4.93
C TYR A 43 18.92 3.62 -3.91
N TRP A 44 19.02 2.91 -2.78
CA TRP A 44 20.23 3.00 -1.97
C TRP A 44 21.43 2.46 -2.74
N PRO A 45 22.61 3.08 -2.63
CA PRO A 45 23.85 2.56 -3.23
C PRO A 45 24.41 1.37 -2.42
N ARG A 46 23.53 0.57 -1.81
CA ARG A 46 23.81 -0.56 -0.93
C ARG A 46 22.55 -1.41 -0.73
N ALA A 47 22.72 -2.62 -0.21
CA ALA A 47 21.61 -3.49 0.12
C ALA A 47 20.71 -2.89 1.21
N ILE A 48 19.41 -3.20 1.14
CA ILE A 48 18.47 -3.06 2.24
C ILE A 48 17.92 -4.44 2.60
N TYR A 49 17.60 -4.62 3.86
CA TYR A 49 17.16 -5.91 4.41
C TYR A 49 15.82 -5.79 5.15
N ASP A 50 15.17 -6.93 5.36
CA ASP A 50 13.96 -7.07 6.18
C ASP A 50 12.87 -6.07 5.81
N VAL A 51 12.57 -5.97 4.51
CA VAL A 51 11.58 -5.01 4.01
C VAL A 51 10.19 -5.44 4.47
N ALA A 52 9.42 -4.50 4.99
CA ALA A 52 8.03 -4.72 5.37
C ALA A 52 7.11 -3.62 4.81
N LEU A 53 5.93 -4.01 4.35
CA LEU A 53 4.87 -3.12 3.86
C LEU A 53 3.65 -3.24 4.77
N ASN A 54 3.25 -2.16 5.44
CA ASN A 54 2.17 -2.16 6.43
C ASN A 54 2.32 -3.29 7.46
N SER A 55 3.55 -3.49 7.96
CA SER A 55 3.94 -4.57 8.89
C SER A 55 3.91 -6.00 8.31
N GLN A 56 3.60 -6.17 7.03
CA GLN A 56 3.71 -7.47 6.35
C GLN A 56 5.13 -7.61 5.80
N TYR A 57 5.79 -8.74 6.10
CA TYR A 57 7.10 -9.05 5.55
C TYR A 57 7.04 -9.13 4.03
N ALA A 58 7.86 -8.32 3.36
CA ALA A 58 7.85 -8.13 1.92
C ALA A 58 9.21 -8.43 1.29
N GLY A 59 10.14 -9.06 2.01
CA GLY A 59 11.37 -9.65 1.48
C GLY A 59 12.61 -9.40 2.31
N GLY A 60 13.60 -10.29 2.15
CA GLY A 60 14.77 -10.35 3.02
C GLY A 60 15.93 -9.47 2.59
N ALA A 61 16.21 -9.38 1.29
CA ALA A 61 17.35 -8.64 0.76
C ALA A 61 17.06 -8.05 -0.62
N TYR A 62 17.34 -6.75 -0.75
CA TYR A 62 17.26 -6.02 -2.02
C TYR A 62 18.56 -5.26 -2.23
N MET A 63 19.33 -5.66 -3.23
CA MET A 63 20.53 -4.98 -3.69
C MET A 63 20.17 -3.66 -4.35
N ALA A 64 21.20 -2.84 -4.58
CA ALA A 64 21.03 -1.60 -5.33
C ALA A 64 20.41 -1.90 -6.72
N TYR A 65 19.44 -1.08 -7.10
CA TYR A 65 18.75 -1.16 -8.38
C TYR A 65 19.74 -1.08 -9.54
N HIS A 66 19.49 -1.89 -10.56
CA HIS A 66 20.11 -1.82 -11.88
C HIS A 66 19.03 -2.04 -12.95
N PRO A 67 19.18 -1.49 -14.17
CA PRO A 67 18.26 -1.78 -15.26
C PRO A 67 18.13 -3.30 -15.51
N GLY A 68 16.92 -3.76 -15.82
CA GLY A 68 16.61 -5.16 -16.09
C GLY A 68 16.32 -6.04 -14.86
N GLY A 69 16.16 -5.47 -13.66
CA GLY A 69 15.70 -6.22 -12.50
C GLY A 69 15.39 -5.37 -11.26
N ALA A 70 14.61 -5.94 -10.34
CA ALA A 70 14.25 -5.30 -9.06
C ALA A 70 15.39 -5.31 -8.01
N GLY A 71 16.56 -5.88 -8.32
CA GLY A 71 17.67 -5.96 -7.36
C GLY A 71 17.46 -6.96 -6.21
N GLY A 72 16.37 -7.73 -6.17
CA GLY A 72 16.10 -8.74 -5.15
C GLY A 72 14.95 -9.68 -5.51
N SER A 73 14.58 -10.58 -4.60
CA SER A 73 13.48 -11.52 -4.80
C SER A 73 12.12 -10.82 -4.76
N VAL A 74 11.21 -11.23 -5.65
CA VAL A 74 9.80 -10.84 -5.59
C VAL A 74 9.10 -11.66 -4.51
N VAL A 75 8.36 -11.01 -3.63
CA VAL A 75 7.56 -11.68 -2.58
C VAL A 75 6.09 -11.62 -2.95
N CYS A 76 5.43 -12.78 -2.97
CA CYS A 76 4.05 -12.86 -3.38
C CYS A 76 3.05 -12.49 -2.29
N CYS A 77 1.84 -12.17 -2.74
CA CYS A 77 0.62 -12.17 -1.94
C CYS A 77 0.56 -11.18 -0.77
N ILE A 78 1.21 -10.03 -0.87
CA ILE A 78 1.07 -8.97 0.13
C ILE A 78 -0.29 -8.30 -0.03
N LYS A 79 -1.05 -8.23 1.06
CA LYS A 79 -2.37 -7.62 1.06
C LYS A 79 -2.24 -6.10 1.05
N VAL A 80 -2.76 -5.46 0.01
CA VAL A 80 -2.68 -4.02 -0.21
C VAL A 80 -4.06 -3.43 -0.40
N LYS A 81 -4.17 -2.13 -0.13
CA LYS A 81 -5.34 -1.29 -0.41
C LYS A 81 -4.84 0.05 -0.95
N SER A 82 -5.69 0.79 -1.65
CA SER A 82 -5.40 2.18 -1.98
C SER A 82 -5.12 3.01 -0.72
N GLY A 83 -4.30 4.05 -0.84
CA GLY A 83 -3.93 4.94 0.25
C GLY A 83 -2.49 4.75 0.74
N PRO A 84 -2.18 5.22 1.96
CA PRO A 84 -0.82 5.19 2.49
C PRO A 84 -0.29 3.77 2.67
N ILE A 85 0.97 3.58 2.29
CA ILE A 85 1.75 2.35 2.51
C ILE A 85 2.96 2.73 3.36
N ARG A 86 3.01 2.20 4.58
CA ARG A 86 4.19 2.30 5.46
C ARG A 86 5.21 1.27 5.03
N ILE A 87 6.43 1.73 4.77
CA ILE A 87 7.55 0.90 4.31
C ILE A 87 8.61 0.92 5.40
N GLU A 88 9.11 -0.23 5.78
CA GLU A 88 10.20 -0.38 6.76
C GLU A 88 11.30 -1.24 6.18
N TYR A 89 12.56 -0.92 6.47
CA TYR A 89 13.71 -1.73 6.08
C TYR A 89 14.94 -1.40 6.91
N SER A 90 15.91 -2.30 6.95
CA SER A 90 17.22 -2.11 7.59
C SER A 90 18.27 -1.75 6.55
N LEU A 91 19.15 -0.81 6.85
CA LEU A 91 20.27 -0.48 5.98
C LEU A 91 21.38 -1.53 6.07
N GLY A 92 21.69 -2.17 4.94
CA GLY A 92 22.74 -3.15 4.83
C GLY A 92 24.12 -2.56 4.56
N GLY A 93 25.14 -3.42 4.54
CA GLY A 93 26.51 -3.06 4.20
C GLY A 93 27.56 -3.88 4.95
N SER A 94 28.82 -3.64 4.61
CA SER A 94 30.00 -4.07 5.38
C SER A 94 30.11 -3.34 6.72
N GLU A 95 30.87 -3.93 7.64
CA GLU A 95 31.24 -3.32 8.91
C GLU A 95 31.84 -1.90 8.71
N GLY A 96 31.50 -0.98 9.61
CA GLY A 96 31.96 0.41 9.57
C GLY A 96 31.19 1.33 8.62
N MET A 97 30.23 0.83 7.82
CA MET A 97 29.40 1.70 7.00
C MET A 97 28.50 2.60 7.85
N PRO A 98 28.31 3.88 7.46
CA PRO A 98 27.39 4.77 8.16
C PRO A 98 25.99 4.19 8.23
N ARG A 99 25.39 4.20 9.43
CA ARG A 99 24.01 3.79 9.67
C ARG A 99 23.75 2.30 9.37
N LEU A 100 24.78 1.46 9.42
CA LEU A 100 24.63 0.01 9.27
C LEU A 100 23.63 -0.53 10.29
N GLY A 101 22.65 -1.30 9.81
CA GLY A 101 21.59 -1.90 10.63
C GLY A 101 20.50 -0.93 11.09
N GLU A 102 20.59 0.36 10.76
CA GLU A 102 19.55 1.33 11.12
C GLU A 102 18.22 0.97 10.42
N ARG A 103 17.13 1.01 11.18
CA ARG A 103 15.76 0.85 10.66
C ARG A 103 15.27 2.17 10.08
N ILE A 104 14.91 2.15 8.81
CA ILE A 104 14.36 3.29 8.09
C ILE A 104 12.85 3.10 7.93
N HIS A 105 12.13 4.20 8.08
CA HIS A 105 10.70 4.29 7.81
C HIS A 105 10.48 5.23 6.64
N ALA A 106 9.83 4.73 5.59
CA ALA A 106 9.39 5.51 4.45
C ALA A 106 7.87 5.38 4.29
N THR A 107 7.26 6.30 3.56
CA THR A 107 5.83 6.25 3.23
C THR A 107 5.65 6.50 1.75
N ALA A 108 4.85 5.65 1.11
CA ALA A 108 4.32 5.87 -0.21
C ALA A 108 2.80 6.03 -0.15
N VAL A 109 2.19 6.56 -1.21
CA VAL A 109 0.73 6.61 -1.37
C VAL A 109 0.38 5.88 -2.65
N LEU A 110 -0.40 4.79 -2.53
CA LEU A 110 -0.95 4.07 -3.66
C LEU A 110 -2.26 4.72 -4.07
N THR A 111 -2.22 5.57 -5.10
CA THR A 111 -3.40 6.32 -5.56
C THR A 111 -4.46 5.44 -6.19
N GLU A 112 -4.04 4.49 -7.02
CA GLU A 112 -4.94 3.61 -7.78
C GLU A 112 -4.58 2.14 -7.55
N LEU A 113 -5.62 1.31 -7.44
CA LEU A 113 -5.50 -0.13 -7.36
C LEU A 113 -6.41 -0.77 -8.43
N PRO A 114 -5.93 -0.87 -9.69
CA PRO A 114 -6.71 -1.45 -10.77
C PRO A 114 -7.14 -2.88 -10.44
N GLY A 115 -8.37 -3.23 -10.83
CA GLY A 115 -8.95 -4.52 -10.45
C GLY A 115 -8.25 -5.75 -11.02
N ASN A 116 -7.38 -5.56 -12.01
CA ASN A 116 -6.55 -6.56 -12.68
C ASN A 116 -5.04 -6.45 -12.33
N ALA A 117 -4.69 -5.61 -11.35
CA ALA A 117 -3.31 -5.49 -10.87
C ALA A 117 -2.83 -6.84 -10.30
N LYS A 118 -1.54 -7.12 -10.52
CA LYS A 118 -0.85 -8.32 -10.00
C LYS A 118 0.42 -7.97 -9.22
N VAL A 119 1.02 -6.83 -9.52
CA VAL A 119 2.29 -6.40 -8.93
C VAL A 119 2.10 -5.07 -8.22
N LEU A 120 2.62 -4.96 -7.01
CA LEU A 120 2.92 -3.70 -6.33
C LEU A 120 4.40 -3.42 -6.50
N THR A 121 4.73 -2.38 -7.25
CA THR A 121 6.11 -1.90 -7.36
C THR A 121 6.32 -0.81 -6.33
N VAL A 122 7.40 -0.92 -5.56
CA VAL A 122 7.78 0.07 -4.54
C VAL A 122 9.20 0.55 -4.80
N HIS A 123 9.34 1.83 -5.08
CA HIS A 123 10.63 2.50 -5.25
C HIS A 123 11.02 3.15 -3.93
N VAL A 124 12.20 2.84 -3.42
CA VAL A 124 12.70 3.38 -2.14
C VAL A 124 14.00 4.15 -2.35
N TYR A 125 14.08 5.36 -1.81
CA TYR A 125 15.17 6.31 -2.06
C TYR A 125 16.02 6.59 -0.81
N PRO A 126 17.30 7.02 -0.99
CA PRO A 126 18.19 7.36 0.13
C PRO A 126 17.72 8.49 1.05
N ASP A 127 16.86 9.38 0.53
CA ASP A 127 16.30 10.52 1.27
C ASP A 127 15.09 10.14 2.14
N GLY A 128 14.75 8.85 2.21
CA GLY A 128 13.61 8.35 2.98
C GLY A 128 12.27 8.49 2.26
N THR A 129 12.26 8.95 1.01
CA THR A 129 11.05 8.97 0.19
C THR A 129 10.80 7.62 -0.46
N ALA A 130 9.54 7.39 -0.82
CA ALA A 130 9.14 6.21 -1.57
C ALA A 130 7.98 6.51 -2.53
N PHE A 131 7.90 5.71 -3.60
CA PHE A 131 6.80 5.73 -4.55
C PHE A 131 6.26 4.31 -4.70
N ALA A 132 4.94 4.19 -4.87
CA ALA A 132 4.30 2.90 -5.05
C ALA A 132 3.27 2.97 -6.17
N GLU A 133 3.25 1.95 -7.01
CA GLU A 133 2.28 1.79 -8.09
C GLU A 133 1.85 0.34 -8.23
N ALA A 134 0.59 0.15 -8.62
CA ALA A 134 0.02 -1.16 -8.89
C ALA A 134 -0.10 -1.36 -10.40
N SER A 135 0.45 -2.45 -10.90
CA SER A 135 0.50 -2.77 -12.33
C SER A 135 0.07 -4.21 -12.58
N ARG A 136 -0.29 -4.50 -13.84
CA ARG A 136 -0.62 -5.87 -14.27
C ARG A 136 0.63 -6.75 -14.41
N GLU A 137 1.77 -6.14 -14.73
CA GLU A 137 3.05 -6.77 -15.04
C GLU A 137 4.16 -6.03 -14.30
N TYR A 138 5.33 -6.65 -14.16
CA TYR A 138 6.50 -5.97 -13.61
C TYR A 138 6.86 -4.79 -14.50
N VAL A 139 7.15 -3.64 -13.89
CA VAL A 139 7.56 -2.43 -14.60
C VAL A 139 9.07 -2.43 -14.77
N ASP A 140 9.56 -2.24 -15.99
CA ASP A 140 11.01 -2.08 -16.23
C ASP A 140 11.51 -0.65 -15.94
N GLU A 141 10.61 0.33 -15.87
CA GLU A 141 10.96 1.76 -15.91
C GLU A 141 11.08 2.44 -14.53
N ARG A 142 11.97 3.44 -14.49
CA ARG A 142 12.31 4.27 -13.33
C ARG A 142 11.39 5.50 -13.28
N PRO A 143 10.63 5.72 -12.20
CA PRO A 143 10.10 7.04 -11.90
C PRO A 143 11.25 7.98 -11.50
N GLU A 144 11.22 9.24 -11.94
CA GLU A 144 12.15 10.25 -11.44
C GLU A 144 11.91 10.49 -9.94
N SER A 145 12.98 10.54 -9.14
CA SER A 145 12.87 10.99 -7.75
C SER A 145 12.30 12.40 -7.74
N LYS A 146 11.22 12.66 -6.98
CA LYS A 146 10.65 14.01 -6.80
C LYS A 146 11.62 14.89 -6.02
N GLY A 147 12.69 15.32 -6.68
CA GLY A 147 13.85 15.94 -6.04
C GLY A 147 14.77 16.67 -7.02
N LYS A 148 14.22 17.25 -8.10
CA LYS A 148 14.82 18.39 -8.83
C LYS A 148 13.72 19.24 -9.47
N ARG A 149 13.08 20.10 -8.68
CA ARG A 149 12.62 21.39 -9.20
C ARG A 149 13.66 22.41 -8.75
N GLN A 150 14.60 22.73 -9.65
CA GLN A 150 15.31 24.01 -9.61
C GLN A 150 14.35 25.09 -10.10
#